data_AF-A0A820NC56-F1
#
_entry.id   AF-A0A820NC56-F1
#
_cell.length_a   1.000
_cell.length_b   1.000
_cell.length_c   1.000
_cell.angle_alpha   90.00
_cell.angle_beta   90.00
_cell.angle_gamma   90.00
#
_symmetry.space_group_name_H-M   'P 1'
#
loop_
_entity.id
_entity.type
_entity.pdbx_description
1 polymer ?
#
loop_
_entity_poly.entity_id
_entity_poly.type
_entity_poly.pdbx_seq_one_letter_code
_entity_poly.pdbx_strand_id
1 'polypeptide(L)'
;VQEKGFNIDEPAPVPEWNSTSDPRHNITTRNLLQHTSGLYWTETEDENSTLLRMLFIEGDMGHYAASLPLTNEPGSVWEYSTGNTMILSRIIRQQLGDKDYYSFPYKKLFYKIGMNSFILEVDASGTFVGSSFFWGTARDWARYDWIDQTVASSDGYGGGRYGFQFYL
;
A
#
# COMPACT_ATOMS: atom_id res chain seq x y z
N VAL A 1 -9.04 -9.52 -2.49
CA VAL A 1 -7.88 -9.93 -3.32
C VAL A 1 -7.68 -11.44 -3.27
N GLN A 2 -7.64 -12.08 -2.09
CA GLN A 2 -7.68 -13.56 -1.98
C GLN A 2 -8.87 -14.21 -2.71
N GLU A 3 -10.05 -13.58 -2.71
CA GLU A 3 -11.25 -14.06 -3.44
C GLU A 3 -11.06 -14.23 -4.96
N LYS A 4 -9.98 -13.69 -5.55
CA LYS A 4 -9.62 -13.85 -6.96
C LYS A 4 -8.38 -14.72 -7.21
N GLY A 5 -7.90 -15.46 -6.21
CA GLY A 5 -6.72 -16.32 -6.35
C GLY A 5 -5.38 -15.57 -6.43
N PHE A 6 -5.32 -14.34 -5.92
CA PHE A 6 -4.09 -13.55 -5.89
C PHE A 6 -3.10 -14.12 -4.86
N ASN A 7 -1.94 -14.56 -5.35
CA ASN A 7 -0.88 -15.11 -4.53
C ASN A 7 0.16 -14.03 -4.19
N ILE A 8 0.37 -13.77 -2.90
CA ILE A 8 1.31 -12.72 -2.47
C ILE A 8 2.77 -13.16 -2.55
N ASP A 9 3.04 -14.46 -2.67
CA ASP A 9 4.38 -15.04 -2.76
C ASP A 9 4.93 -15.08 -4.20
N GLU A 10 4.10 -14.75 -5.19
CA GLU A 10 4.53 -14.61 -6.58
C GLU A 10 5.10 -13.22 -6.87
N PRO A 11 5.91 -13.07 -7.94
CA PRO A 11 6.32 -11.78 -8.46
C PRO A 11 5.15 -10.79 -8.51
N ALA A 12 5.36 -9.60 -7.96
CA ALA A 12 4.32 -8.58 -7.94
C ALA A 12 3.96 -8.21 -9.39
N PRO A 13 2.67 -8.11 -9.73
CA PRO A 13 2.21 -7.84 -11.11
C PRO A 13 2.38 -6.35 -11.46
N VAL A 14 3.61 -5.86 -11.40
CA VAL A 14 4.01 -4.49 -11.68
C VAL A 14 4.54 -4.43 -13.12
N PRO A 15 3.90 -3.68 -14.04
CA PRO A 15 4.28 -3.67 -15.46
C PRO A 15 5.76 -3.37 -15.71
N GLU A 16 6.35 -2.51 -14.89
CA GLU A 16 7.75 -2.10 -14.96
C GLU A 16 8.74 -3.26 -14.72
N TRP A 17 8.31 -4.35 -14.06
CA TRP A 17 9.18 -5.46 -13.63
C TRP A 17 8.89 -6.78 -14.38
N ASN A 18 8.10 -6.72 -15.47
CA ASN A 18 7.65 -7.93 -16.17
C ASN A 18 8.77 -8.71 -16.87
N SER A 19 9.88 -8.05 -17.21
CA SER A 19 11.02 -8.73 -17.84
C SER A 19 11.81 -9.55 -16.82
N THR A 20 12.08 -10.82 -17.11
CA THR A 20 12.93 -11.69 -16.28
C THR A 20 14.39 -11.21 -16.19
N SER A 21 14.80 -10.28 -17.07
CA SER A 21 16.12 -9.64 -17.00
C SER A 21 16.16 -8.42 -16.07
N ASP A 22 15.00 -7.92 -15.63
CA ASP A 22 14.94 -6.82 -14.66
C ASP A 22 15.22 -7.38 -13.26
N PRO A 23 16.20 -6.84 -12.51
CA PRO A 23 16.48 -7.32 -11.15
C PRO A 23 15.27 -7.18 -10.20
N ARG A 24 14.34 -6.26 -10.48
CA ARG A 24 13.11 -6.05 -9.71
C ARG A 24 12.05 -7.11 -9.97
N HIS A 25 12.23 -7.96 -10.99
CA HIS A 25 11.29 -9.03 -11.34
C HIS A 25 10.98 -9.98 -10.17
N ASN A 26 11.96 -10.19 -9.28
CA ASN A 26 11.81 -11.09 -8.14
C ASN A 26 11.13 -10.45 -6.92
N ILE A 27 10.78 -9.16 -6.97
CA ILE A 27 10.03 -8.51 -5.89
C ILE A 27 8.63 -9.13 -5.84
N THR A 28 8.29 -9.74 -4.71
CA THR A 28 6.95 -10.31 -4.49
C THR A 28 6.00 -9.30 -3.90
N THR A 29 4.69 -9.55 -4.00
CA THR A 29 3.70 -8.70 -3.32
C THR A 29 3.88 -8.75 -1.79
N ARG A 30 4.32 -9.89 -1.24
CA ARG A 30 4.69 -10.00 0.18
C ARG A 30 5.81 -9.04 0.56
N ASN A 31 6.83 -8.89 -0.29
CA ASN A 31 7.91 -7.94 -0.01
C ASN A 31 7.41 -6.50 0.08
N LEU A 32 6.46 -6.11 -0.79
CA LEU A 32 5.82 -4.79 -0.72
C LEU A 32 5.03 -4.62 0.60
N LEU A 33 4.20 -5.61 0.94
CA LEU A 33 3.42 -5.62 2.19
C LEU A 33 4.30 -5.59 3.44
N GLN A 34 5.52 -6.14 3.38
CA GLN A 34 6.43 -6.20 4.52
C GLN A 34 7.47 -5.07 4.53
N HIS A 35 7.41 -4.15 3.56
CA HIS A 35 8.39 -3.09 3.39
C HIS A 35 9.84 -3.62 3.26
N THR A 36 10.00 -4.67 2.46
CA THR A 36 11.29 -5.32 2.16
C THR A 36 11.52 -5.44 0.66
N SER A 37 11.03 -4.50 -0.15
CA SER A 37 11.16 -4.58 -1.62
C SER A 37 12.60 -4.44 -2.10
N GLY A 38 13.45 -3.74 -1.35
CA GLY A 38 14.83 -3.45 -1.72
C GLY A 38 14.96 -2.36 -2.80
N LEU A 39 13.86 -1.69 -3.15
CA LEU A 39 13.89 -0.50 -3.99
C LEU A 39 14.57 0.64 -3.24
N TYR A 40 15.33 1.46 -3.94
CA TYR A 40 15.85 2.71 -3.40
C TYR A 40 14.69 3.58 -2.94
N TRP A 41 14.70 3.98 -1.67
CA TRP A 41 13.68 4.84 -1.11
C TRP A 41 14.26 5.76 -0.03
N THR A 42 13.65 6.93 0.15
CA THR A 42 14.03 7.93 1.16
C THR A 42 12.79 8.60 1.75
N GLU A 43 12.52 8.30 3.02
CA GLU A 43 11.46 8.92 3.85
C GLU A 43 11.97 10.18 4.56
N THR A 44 12.61 11.08 3.82
CA THR A 44 13.20 12.31 4.38
C THR A 44 12.45 13.55 3.91
N GLU A 45 12.69 14.68 4.57
CA GLU A 45 12.14 16.00 4.18
C GLU A 45 13.21 16.89 3.50
N ASP A 46 14.24 16.27 2.94
CA ASP A 46 15.33 16.98 2.26
C ASP A 46 15.15 17.03 0.72
N GLU A 47 16.05 17.73 0.04
CA GLU A 47 16.03 17.96 -1.40
C GLU A 47 16.14 16.70 -2.26
N ASN A 48 16.65 15.59 -1.71
CA ASN A 48 16.80 14.30 -2.40
C ASN A 48 15.70 13.29 -2.00
N SER A 49 14.65 13.77 -1.34
CA SER A 49 13.53 12.95 -0.89
C SER A 49 12.73 12.40 -2.08
N THR A 50 12.74 11.08 -2.20
CA THR A 50 11.86 10.33 -3.10
C THR A 50 10.41 10.46 -2.65
N LEU A 51 10.15 10.52 -1.34
CA LEU A 51 8.82 10.80 -0.77
C LEU A 51 8.27 12.14 -1.25
N LEU A 52 8.98 13.25 -1.00
CA LEU A 52 8.47 14.59 -1.33
C LEU A 52 8.30 14.77 -2.83
N ARG A 53 9.24 14.24 -3.63
CA ARG A 53 9.09 14.22 -5.08
C ARG A 53 7.84 13.46 -5.52
N MET A 54 7.63 12.24 -5.00
CA MET A 54 6.44 11.46 -5.31
C MET A 54 5.15 12.22 -4.96
N LEU A 55 5.08 12.82 -3.78
CA LEU A 55 3.86 13.48 -3.29
C LEU A 55 3.53 14.78 -4.01
N PHE A 56 4.55 15.56 -4.42
CA PHE A 56 4.34 16.94 -4.87
C PHE A 56 4.69 17.19 -6.34
N ILE A 57 5.34 16.24 -7.02
CA ILE A 57 5.80 16.41 -8.41
C ILE A 57 5.20 15.35 -9.34
N GLU A 58 5.09 14.11 -8.87
CA GLU A 58 4.74 12.97 -9.73
C GLU A 58 3.22 12.76 -9.79
N GLY A 59 2.67 12.68 -11.00
CA GLY A 59 1.22 12.51 -11.20
C GLY A 59 0.72 11.06 -11.03
N ASP A 60 1.58 10.08 -11.29
CA ASP A 60 1.34 8.66 -11.03
C ASP A 60 2.38 8.19 -9.99
N MET A 61 1.95 8.19 -8.72
CA MET A 61 2.84 7.93 -7.60
C MET A 61 3.30 6.47 -7.55
N GLY A 62 2.40 5.54 -7.90
CA GLY A 62 2.70 4.12 -7.95
C GLY A 62 3.67 3.77 -9.07
N HIS A 63 3.55 4.42 -10.24
CA HIS A 63 4.51 4.30 -11.32
C HIS A 63 5.89 4.86 -10.93
N TYR A 64 5.93 6.06 -10.35
CA TYR A 64 7.18 6.66 -9.88
C TYR A 64 7.91 5.75 -8.90
N ALA A 65 7.24 5.29 -7.85
CA ALA A 65 7.83 4.38 -6.87
C ALA A 65 8.32 3.07 -7.51
N ALA A 66 7.56 2.49 -8.45
CA ALA A 66 7.96 1.28 -9.17
C ALA A 66 9.16 1.48 -10.11
N SER A 67 9.39 2.72 -10.58
CA SER A 67 10.47 3.06 -11.49
C SER A 67 11.85 3.13 -10.82
N LEU A 68 11.88 3.25 -9.49
CA LEU A 68 13.11 3.40 -8.73
C LEU A 68 14.02 2.16 -8.86
N PRO A 69 15.35 2.34 -8.78
CA PRO A 69 16.29 1.24 -8.92
C PRO A 69 16.25 0.31 -7.71
N LEU A 70 16.64 -0.95 -7.91
CA LEU A 70 16.88 -1.91 -6.83
C LEU A 70 18.25 -1.63 -6.19
N THR A 71 18.31 -1.47 -4.87
CA THR A 71 19.56 -1.28 -4.12
C THR A 71 19.88 -2.43 -3.17
N ASN A 72 18.88 -3.24 -2.82
CA ASN A 72 19.04 -4.40 -1.95
C ASN A 72 18.27 -5.60 -2.50
N GLU A 73 18.72 -6.80 -2.17
CA GLU A 73 18.00 -8.02 -2.53
C GLU A 73 16.58 -8.00 -1.90
N PRO A 74 15.51 -8.33 -2.64
CA PRO A 74 14.16 -8.36 -2.08
C PRO A 74 14.06 -9.31 -0.88
N GLY A 75 13.46 -8.85 0.21
CA GLY A 75 13.34 -9.59 1.47
C GLY A 75 14.56 -9.51 2.40
N SER A 76 15.67 -8.90 1.98
CA SER A 76 16.91 -8.89 2.77
C SER A 76 16.99 -7.77 3.81
N VAL A 77 16.36 -6.63 3.54
CA VAL A 77 16.40 -5.43 4.39
C VAL A 77 14.97 -4.93 4.61
N TRP A 78 14.66 -4.56 5.84
CA TRP A 78 13.43 -3.84 6.16
C TRP A 78 13.69 -2.34 6.09
N GLU A 79 12.90 -1.64 5.28
CA GLU A 79 12.92 -0.19 5.14
C GLU A 79 11.50 0.31 4.93
N TYR A 80 10.99 1.10 5.88
CA TYR A 80 9.69 1.72 5.75
C TYR A 80 9.61 2.55 4.46
N SER A 81 8.58 2.30 3.65
CA SER A 81 8.44 2.92 2.34
C SER A 81 6.99 3.16 1.97
N THR A 82 6.61 4.43 1.93
CA THR A 82 5.36 4.95 1.36
C THR A 82 5.24 4.54 -0.11
N GLY A 83 6.35 4.48 -0.84
CA GLY A 83 6.41 4.00 -2.22
C GLY A 83 5.88 2.57 -2.37
N ASN A 84 6.24 1.65 -1.46
CA ASN A 84 5.70 0.28 -1.49
C ASN A 84 4.17 0.26 -1.35
N THR A 85 3.61 1.10 -0.46
CA THR A 85 2.15 1.23 -0.31
C THR A 85 1.49 1.81 -1.56
N MET A 86 2.14 2.76 -2.23
CA MET A 86 1.63 3.32 -3.50
C MET A 86 1.63 2.28 -4.63
N ILE A 87 2.66 1.44 -4.71
CA ILE A 87 2.70 0.31 -5.65
C ILE A 87 1.56 -0.68 -5.34
N LEU A 88 1.30 -0.98 -4.07
CA LEU A 88 0.18 -1.84 -3.65
C LEU A 88 -1.19 -1.27 -4.06
N SER A 89 -1.43 0.02 -3.84
CA SER A 89 -2.65 0.69 -4.30
C SER A 89 -2.87 0.55 -5.81
N ARG A 90 -1.79 0.70 -6.59
CA ARG A 90 -1.80 0.56 -8.06
C ARG A 90 -2.09 -0.88 -8.47
N ILE A 91 -1.48 -1.88 -7.81
CA ILE A 91 -1.76 -3.30 -8.03
C ILE A 91 -3.24 -3.59 -7.77
N ILE A 92 -3.80 -3.13 -6.64
CA ILE A 92 -5.21 -3.35 -6.29
C ILE A 92 -6.12 -2.76 -7.38
N ARG A 93 -5.83 -1.54 -7.85
CA ARG A 93 -6.57 -0.91 -8.94
C ARG A 93 -6.54 -1.73 -10.22
N GLN A 94 -5.38 -2.20 -10.64
CA GLN A 94 -5.23 -3.03 -11.84
C GLN A 94 -6.00 -4.36 -11.75
N GLN A 95 -6.01 -4.99 -10.57
CA GLN A 95 -6.70 -6.27 -10.35
C GLN A 95 -8.23 -6.15 -10.26
N LEU A 96 -8.73 -4.98 -9.85
CA LEU A 96 -10.17 -4.71 -9.72
C LEU A 96 -10.75 -4.03 -10.97
N GLY A 97 -9.98 -3.18 -11.62
CA GLY A 97 -10.45 -2.22 -12.61
C GLY A 97 -11.23 -1.05 -11.97
N ASP A 98 -11.24 0.09 -12.66
CA ASP A 98 -11.79 1.35 -12.13
C ASP A 98 -13.25 1.27 -11.71
N LYS A 99 -14.04 0.40 -12.35
CA LYS A 99 -15.45 0.16 -12.02
C LYS A 99 -15.62 -0.27 -10.55
N ASP A 100 -14.76 -1.16 -10.07
CA ASP A 100 -14.88 -1.73 -8.74
C ASP A 100 -13.94 -1.06 -7.72
N TYR A 101 -12.78 -0.57 -8.18
CA TYR A 101 -11.71 -0.02 -7.35
C TYR A 101 -12.19 1.03 -6.35
N TYR A 102 -12.88 2.08 -6.81
CA TYR A 102 -13.27 3.19 -5.93
C TYR A 102 -14.33 2.79 -4.89
N SER A 103 -15.15 1.77 -5.19
CA SER A 103 -16.17 1.29 -4.25
C SER A 103 -15.67 0.16 -3.35
N PHE A 104 -14.51 -0.41 -3.65
CA PHE A 104 -13.98 -1.60 -3.00
C PHE A 104 -13.73 -1.41 -1.50
N PRO A 105 -12.92 -0.44 -1.02
CA PRO A 105 -12.65 -0.30 0.40
C PRO A 105 -13.92 0.03 1.20
N TYR A 106 -14.83 0.80 0.60
CA TYR A 106 -16.14 1.11 1.18
C TYR A 106 -17.00 -0.13 1.40
N LYS A 107 -17.19 -0.94 0.36
CA LYS A 107 -18.04 -2.14 0.42
C LYS A 107 -17.41 -3.26 1.25
N LYS A 108 -16.08 -3.42 1.17
CA LYS A 108 -15.39 -4.55 1.80
C LYS A 108 -15.05 -4.28 3.27
N LEU A 109 -14.83 -3.03 3.65
CA LEU A 109 -14.46 -2.64 5.01
C LEU A 109 -15.38 -1.56 5.58
N PHE A 110 -15.32 -0.32 5.09
CA PHE A 110 -15.84 0.84 5.83
C PHE A 110 -17.33 0.75 6.16
N TYR A 111 -18.19 0.42 5.19
CA TYR A 111 -19.63 0.31 5.44
C TYR A 111 -19.99 -0.86 6.36
N LYS A 112 -19.19 -1.93 6.38
CA LYS A 112 -19.45 -3.09 7.27
C LYS A 112 -19.21 -2.75 8.73
N ILE A 113 -18.27 -1.84 9.00
CA ILE A 113 -17.95 -1.38 10.37
C ILE A 113 -18.57 -0.03 10.71
N GLY A 114 -19.44 0.50 9.84
CA GLY A 114 -20.18 1.74 10.06
C GLY A 114 -19.35 3.02 9.91
N MET A 115 -18.22 2.96 9.20
CA MET A 115 -17.41 4.12 8.81
C MET A 115 -18.02 4.82 7.59
N ASN A 116 -19.05 5.63 7.79
CA ASN A 116 -19.84 6.19 6.69
C ASN A 116 -19.31 7.54 6.16
N SER A 117 -18.39 8.19 6.88
CA SER A 117 -17.86 9.51 6.51
C SER A 117 -16.41 9.48 6.02
N PHE A 118 -15.88 8.29 5.74
CA PHE A 118 -14.47 8.12 5.36
C PHE A 118 -14.24 8.51 3.89
N ILE A 119 -13.15 9.23 3.60
CA ILE A 119 -12.78 9.69 2.26
C ILE A 119 -11.33 9.27 2.00
N LEU A 120 -11.09 8.67 0.83
CA LEU A 120 -9.74 8.40 0.32
C LEU A 120 -9.49 9.27 -0.89
N GLU A 121 -8.38 10.00 -0.89
CA GLU A 121 -7.94 10.76 -2.06
C GLU A 121 -7.19 9.89 -3.06
N VAL A 122 -7.15 10.38 -4.31
CA VAL A 122 -6.42 9.77 -5.42
C VAL A 122 -5.32 10.70 -5.90
N ASP A 123 -4.24 10.12 -6.40
CA ASP A 123 -3.25 10.86 -7.18
C ASP A 123 -3.83 11.29 -8.54
N ALA A 124 -3.05 12.05 -9.33
CA ALA A 124 -3.51 12.54 -10.63
C ALA A 124 -3.77 11.42 -11.65
N SER A 125 -3.20 10.22 -11.45
CA SER A 125 -3.49 9.03 -12.24
C SER A 125 -4.83 8.39 -11.90
N GLY A 126 -5.44 8.75 -10.76
CA GLY A 126 -6.68 8.18 -10.24
C GLY A 126 -6.48 6.98 -9.31
N THR A 127 -5.25 6.74 -8.82
CA THR A 127 -4.93 5.67 -7.87
C THR A 127 -5.06 6.22 -6.45
N PHE A 128 -5.70 5.50 -5.53
CA PHE A 128 -5.77 5.94 -4.14
C PHE A 128 -4.38 6.15 -3.57
N VAL A 129 -4.18 7.27 -2.90
CA VAL A 129 -2.93 7.55 -2.18
C VAL A 129 -2.90 6.67 -0.93
N GLY A 130 -2.59 5.38 -1.09
CA GLY A 130 -2.84 4.35 -0.09
C GLY A 130 -2.08 4.53 1.24
N SER A 131 -1.03 5.33 1.19
CA SER A 131 -0.16 5.65 2.33
C SER A 131 -0.68 6.79 3.21
N SER A 132 -1.55 7.66 2.69
CA SER A 132 -1.90 8.94 3.31
C SER A 132 -3.22 9.51 2.75
N PHE A 133 -3.58 10.74 3.10
CA PHE A 133 -4.78 11.42 2.58
C PHE A 133 -6.10 10.64 2.76
N PHE A 134 -6.20 9.93 3.88
CA PHE A 134 -7.43 9.34 4.35
C PHE A 134 -8.05 10.24 5.41
N TRP A 135 -9.31 10.60 5.20
CA TRP A 135 -10.03 11.51 6.07
C TRP A 135 -11.22 10.78 6.68
N GLY A 136 -11.46 10.98 7.96
CA GLY A 136 -12.56 10.37 8.67
C GLY A 136 -12.84 11.10 9.96
N THR A 137 -14.05 10.93 10.50
CA THR A 137 -14.35 11.44 11.83
C THR A 137 -13.58 10.64 12.88
N ALA A 138 -13.35 11.21 14.06
CA ALA A 138 -12.77 10.47 15.18
C ALA A 138 -13.55 9.17 15.50
N ARG A 139 -14.86 9.16 15.24
CA ARG A 139 -15.72 7.99 15.41
C ARG A 139 -15.45 6.91 14.37
N ASP A 140 -15.13 7.28 13.13
CA ASP A 140 -14.77 6.32 12.09
C ASP A 140 -13.42 5.68 12.41
N TRP A 141 -12.45 6.48 12.85
CA TRP A 141 -11.16 5.99 13.35
C TRP A 141 -11.31 5.04 14.54
N ALA A 142 -12.18 5.36 15.50
CA ALA A 142 -12.45 4.48 16.64
C ALA A 142 -13.09 3.14 16.24
N ARG A 143 -13.92 3.12 15.19
CA ARG A 143 -14.50 1.87 14.66
C ARG A 143 -13.45 0.99 13.98
N TYR A 144 -12.54 1.62 13.25
CA TYR A 144 -11.40 0.92 12.64
C TYR A 144 -10.50 0.28 13.71
N ASP A 145 -10.11 1.05 14.73
CA ASP A 145 -9.30 0.55 15.85
C ASP A 145 -10.00 -0.58 16.62
N TRP A 146 -11.32 -0.48 16.84
CA TRP A 146 -12.07 -1.53 17.50
C TRP A 146 -12.01 -2.86 16.74
N ILE A 147 -12.20 -2.86 15.41
CA ILE A 147 -12.13 -4.12 14.67
C ILE A 147 -10.73 -4.72 14.68
N ASP A 148 -9.69 -3.89 14.58
CA ASP A 148 -8.29 -4.33 14.64
C ASP A 148 -7.98 -5.05 15.97
N GLN A 149 -8.41 -4.46 17.10
CA GLN A 149 -8.26 -5.09 18.41
C GLN A 149 -9.05 -6.40 18.54
N THR A 150 -10.25 -6.48 17.97
CA THR A 150 -11.04 -7.73 18.01
C THR A 150 -10.42 -8.84 17.17
N VAL A 151 -9.78 -8.51 16.05
CA VAL A 151 -9.05 -9.48 15.21
C VAL A 151 -7.74 -9.90 15.89
N ALA A 152 -6.96 -8.96 16.42
CA ALA A 152 -5.73 -9.26 17.14
C ALA A 152 -5.95 -10.13 18.38
N SER A 153 -7.08 -9.94 19.08
CA SER A 153 -7.46 -10.76 20.23
C SER A 153 -8.00 -12.14 19.86
N SER A 154 -8.61 -12.32 18.69
CA SER A 154 -8.98 -13.65 18.19
C SER A 154 -7.78 -14.47 17.67
N ASP A 155 -6.74 -13.80 17.20
CA ASP A 155 -5.53 -14.44 16.64
C ASP A 155 -4.43 -14.69 17.69
N GLY A 156 -4.69 -14.39 18.97
CA GLY A 156 -3.79 -14.69 20.09
C GLY A 156 -2.54 -13.80 20.18
N TYR A 157 -2.42 -12.74 19.39
CA TYR A 157 -1.32 -11.78 19.45
C TYR A 157 -1.65 -10.62 20.40
N GLY A 158 -1.63 -10.91 21.70
CA GLY A 158 -1.59 -9.88 22.74
C GLY A 158 -0.16 -9.40 22.97
N GLY A 159 0.26 -8.30 22.35
CA GLY A 159 1.58 -7.73 22.63
C GLY A 159 2.06 -6.59 21.73
N GLY A 160 1.57 -5.38 21.98
CA GLY A 160 2.22 -4.06 21.81
C GLY A 160 3.15 -3.80 20.63
N ARG A 161 2.73 -2.89 19.74
CA ARG A 161 3.47 -1.69 19.26
C ARG A 161 2.49 -0.83 18.46
N TYR A 162 2.16 0.36 18.98
CA TYR A 162 1.32 1.34 18.30
C TYR A 162 2.08 1.90 17.08
N GLY A 163 1.71 1.44 15.89
CA GLY A 163 2.00 2.07 14.62
C GLY A 163 0.75 1.92 13.76
N PHE A 164 0.06 3.04 13.48
CA PHE A 164 -1.06 3.03 12.55
C PHE A 164 -0.49 2.82 11.14
N GLN A 165 -0.43 1.57 10.70
CA GLN A 165 -0.09 1.23 9.32
C GLN A 165 -1.35 0.75 8.61
N PHE A 166 -1.75 1.47 7.56
CA PHE A 166 -2.84 1.05 6.68
C PHE A 166 -2.38 -0.15 5.86
N TYR A 167 -2.80 -1.35 6.26
CA TYR A 167 -2.79 -2.51 5.38
C TYR A 167 -4.23 -2.70 4.88
N LEU A 168 -4.52 -2.22 3.66
CA LEU A 168 -5.74 -2.52 2.91
C LEU A 168 -5.52 -3.71 1.95
#